data_AF-A0A176RV68-F1
#
_entry.id   AF-A0A176RV68-F1
#
_cell.length_a   1.000
_cell.length_b   1.000
_cell.length_c   1.000
_cell.angle_alpha   90.00
_cell.angle_beta   90.00
_cell.angle_gamma   90.00
#
_symmetry.space_group_name_H-M   'P 1'
#
loop_
_entity.id
_entity.type
_entity.pdbx_description
1 polymer ?
#
loop_
_entity_poly.entity_id
_entity_poly.type
_entity_poly.pdbx_seq_one_letter_code
_entity_poly.pdbx_strand_id
1 'polypeptide(L)'
;MQALHQAFTEHIPFTLSPEVVWYLICHEIAIHVKQNAEKYAHLFTQTPNKKQVIQIRDDSLVYGDPCNDWAGCIHLFVDPMKNFIGEETVNFFLPKLTTFTDESRTAILVSFMDMVSAHCEFEWLTRCGIPRIYVEGQEKDWQLLVQRTTELAETFKDLEGYFRDLLPVLDKISKAVNGQRDAAFWKSIYKIDGFSGGPFISGWITALFAYEATREGPLLKREFDWRSFSGYTMNKFPVHVSKVAAKWDYYGTEIPMFLASGVLGVDFKNQSLAPKLGYAVIEAVPTPV
;
A
#
# COMPACT_ATOMS: atom_id res chain seq x y z
N MET A 1 -2.29 -1.61 0.53
CA MET A 1 -3.61 -1.85 -0.09
C MET A 1 -4.30 -0.58 -0.56
N GLN A 2 -4.45 0.46 0.25
CA GLN A 2 -5.16 1.68 -0.15
C GLN A 2 -4.56 2.37 -1.38
N ALA A 3 -3.22 2.51 -1.43
CA ALA A 3 -2.52 3.03 -2.61
C ALA A 3 -2.80 2.24 -3.91
N LEU A 4 -2.89 0.91 -3.82
CA LEU A 4 -3.18 0.04 -4.96
C LEU A 4 -4.64 0.13 -5.40
N HIS A 5 -5.56 0.17 -4.44
CA HIS A 5 -6.98 0.39 -4.71
C HIS A 5 -7.16 1.72 -5.45
N GLN A 6 -6.56 2.79 -4.93
CA GLN A 6 -6.62 4.12 -5.53
C GLN A 6 -5.96 4.16 -6.92
N ALA A 7 -4.77 3.57 -7.09
CA ALA A 7 -4.11 3.46 -8.39
C ALA A 7 -4.99 2.74 -9.42
N PHE A 8 -5.68 1.68 -9.00
CA PHE A 8 -6.58 0.91 -9.84
C PHE A 8 -7.88 1.67 -10.15
N THR A 9 -8.52 2.32 -9.18
CA THR A 9 -9.76 3.06 -9.40
C THR A 9 -9.55 4.37 -10.17
N GLU A 10 -8.43 5.05 -9.94
CA GLU A 10 -8.16 6.39 -10.48
C GLU A 10 -7.24 6.37 -11.72
N HIS A 11 -6.81 5.20 -12.21
CA HIS A 11 -5.89 5.06 -13.37
C HIS A 11 -4.57 5.76 -13.16
N ILE A 12 -4.05 5.66 -11.95
CA ILE A 12 -2.78 6.28 -11.61
C ILE A 12 -1.70 5.20 -11.65
N PRO A 13 -0.54 5.44 -12.30
CA PRO A 13 0.60 4.55 -12.21
C PRO A 13 0.94 4.18 -10.76
N PHE A 14 1.36 2.94 -10.54
CA PHE A 14 1.73 2.45 -9.21
C PHE A 14 3.23 2.20 -9.13
N THR A 15 3.85 2.56 -8.02
CA THR A 15 5.27 2.31 -7.77
C THR A 15 5.43 1.37 -6.58
N LEU A 16 6.18 0.28 -6.80
CA LEU A 16 6.51 -0.72 -5.79
C LEU A 16 8.01 -0.68 -5.51
N SER A 17 8.38 -0.53 -4.24
CA SER A 17 9.78 -0.56 -3.80
C SER A 17 10.09 -1.84 -3.00
N PRO A 18 11.35 -2.30 -3.00
CA PRO A 18 11.76 -3.48 -2.24
C PRO A 18 11.59 -3.25 -0.73
N GLU A 19 11.81 -2.02 -0.24
CA GLU A 19 11.65 -1.69 1.17
C GLU A 19 10.22 -1.89 1.68
N VAL A 20 9.22 -1.47 0.88
CA VAL A 20 7.81 -1.67 1.22
C VAL A 20 7.48 -3.16 1.23
N VAL A 21 7.95 -3.92 0.24
CA VAL A 21 7.71 -5.38 0.18
C VAL A 21 8.36 -6.08 1.38
N TRP A 22 9.61 -5.74 1.70
CA TRP A 22 10.33 -6.32 2.83
C TRP A 22 9.64 -6.00 4.16
N TYR A 23 9.19 -4.76 4.35
CA TYR A 23 8.44 -4.38 5.54
C TYR A 23 7.15 -5.21 5.69
N LEU A 24 6.39 -5.43 4.61
CA LEU A 24 5.19 -6.26 4.65
C LEU A 24 5.51 -7.68 5.14
N ILE A 25 6.58 -8.29 4.61
CA ILE A 25 7.04 -9.63 5.02
C ILE A 25 7.41 -9.64 6.51
N CYS A 26 8.22 -8.66 6.96
CA CYS A 26 8.60 -8.54 8.36
C CYS A 26 7.38 -8.35 9.27
N HIS A 27 6.38 -7.59 8.83
CA HIS A 27 5.17 -7.33 9.60
C HIS A 27 4.34 -8.61 9.80
N GLU A 28 4.15 -9.41 8.76
CA GLU A 28 3.44 -10.69 8.86
C GLU A 28 4.15 -11.66 9.82
N ILE A 29 5.49 -11.71 9.77
CA ILE A 29 6.30 -12.50 10.71
C ILE A 29 6.20 -11.95 12.13
N ALA A 30 6.19 -10.62 12.29
CA ALA A 30 6.02 -10.00 13.61
C ALA A 30 4.65 -10.34 14.22
N ILE A 31 3.58 -10.38 13.43
CA ILE A 31 2.26 -10.87 13.86
C ILE A 31 2.37 -12.33 14.31
N HIS A 32 3.00 -13.18 13.48
CA HIS A 32 3.13 -14.61 13.77
C HIS A 32 3.91 -14.88 15.07
N VAL A 33 5.04 -14.20 15.25
CA VAL A 33 5.84 -14.29 16.47
C VAL A 33 5.04 -13.82 17.69
N LYS A 34 4.30 -12.71 17.58
CA LYS A 34 3.47 -12.22 18.69
C LYS A 34 2.39 -13.21 19.10
N GLN A 35 1.76 -13.89 18.15
CA GLN A 35 0.74 -14.91 18.42
C GLN A 35 1.32 -16.21 18.98
N ASN A 36 2.60 -16.49 18.70
CA ASN A 36 3.29 -17.71 19.10
C ASN A 36 4.51 -17.39 19.97
N ALA A 37 4.36 -16.42 20.88
CA ALA A 37 5.49 -15.79 21.58
C ALA A 37 6.36 -16.79 22.35
N GLU A 38 5.75 -17.78 23.02
CA GLU A 38 6.49 -18.81 23.76
C GLU A 38 7.32 -19.70 22.82
N LYS A 39 6.75 -20.11 21.69
CA LYS A 39 7.40 -20.98 20.71
C LYS A 39 8.64 -20.31 20.11
N TYR A 40 8.56 -19.02 19.79
CA TYR A 40 9.65 -18.28 19.15
C TYR A 40 10.55 -17.50 20.11
N ALA A 41 10.30 -17.56 21.41
CA ALA A 41 11.09 -16.82 22.41
C ALA A 41 12.59 -17.11 22.32
N HIS A 42 12.98 -18.35 21.99
CA HIS A 42 14.38 -18.78 21.84
C HIS A 42 15.16 -18.01 20.76
N LEU A 43 14.47 -17.41 19.78
CA LEU A 43 15.10 -16.57 18.75
C LEU A 43 15.52 -15.20 19.31
N PHE A 44 14.91 -14.75 20.40
CA PHE A 44 15.06 -13.38 20.92
C PHE A 44 15.64 -13.33 22.34
N THR A 45 15.49 -14.40 23.12
CA THR A 45 15.95 -14.45 24.51
C THR A 45 16.25 -15.87 24.98
N GLN A 46 17.24 -15.98 25.86
CA GLN A 46 17.53 -17.21 26.60
C GLN A 46 16.67 -17.34 27.88
N THR A 47 15.88 -16.31 28.21
CA THR A 47 15.02 -16.26 29.40
C THR A 47 13.56 -15.97 29.02
N PRO A 48 12.84 -16.94 28.42
CA PRO A 48 11.51 -16.73 27.83
C PRO A 48 10.47 -16.16 28.80
N ASN A 49 10.61 -16.42 30.11
CA ASN A 49 9.68 -15.96 31.16
C ASN A 49 10.07 -14.61 31.78
N LYS A 50 11.08 -13.91 31.26
CA LYS A 50 11.52 -12.59 31.77
C LYS A 50 11.63 -11.59 30.62
N LYS A 51 10.86 -10.51 30.68
CA LYS A 51 11.02 -9.37 29.76
C LYS A 51 12.37 -8.69 30.04
N GLN A 52 13.22 -8.61 29.03
CA GLN A 52 14.49 -7.88 29.10
C GLN A 52 14.25 -6.43 28.70
N VAL A 53 14.82 -5.49 29.46
CA VAL A 53 14.76 -4.07 29.13
C VAL A 53 15.97 -3.72 28.28
N ILE A 54 15.73 -3.32 27.04
CA ILE A 54 16.77 -2.78 26.16
C ILE A 54 16.71 -1.26 26.30
N GLN A 55 17.76 -0.66 26.86
CA GLN A 55 17.87 0.80 27.01
C GLN A 55 18.55 1.39 25.77
N ILE A 56 17.89 2.33 25.12
CA ILE A 56 18.42 3.12 24.00
C ILE A 56 18.45 4.58 24.47
N ARG A 57 19.63 5.22 24.43
CA ARG A 57 19.83 6.60 24.87
C ARG A 57 20.06 7.51 23.65
N ASP A 58 19.24 8.55 23.53
CA ASP A 58 19.37 9.61 22.54
C ASP A 58 19.13 10.97 23.23
N ASP A 59 20.19 11.76 23.38
CA ASP A 59 20.17 13.01 24.14
C ASP A 59 19.66 14.21 23.30
N SER A 60 19.22 13.99 22.05
CA SER A 60 18.79 15.05 21.12
C SER A 60 17.29 15.38 21.12
N LEU A 61 16.46 14.62 21.84
CA LEU A 61 14.99 14.74 21.82
C LEU A 61 14.45 15.69 22.91
N VAL A 62 13.54 16.59 22.53
CA VAL A 62 12.87 17.56 23.44
C VAL A 62 11.35 17.40 23.39
N TYR A 63 10.72 17.26 24.56
CA TYR A 63 9.27 17.11 24.70
C TYR A 63 8.52 18.36 24.22
N GLY A 64 7.71 18.23 23.16
CA GLY A 64 6.81 19.29 22.67
C GLY A 64 7.31 20.17 21.51
N ASP A 65 8.39 19.80 20.80
CA ASP A 65 8.95 20.63 19.70
C ASP A 65 8.19 20.47 18.35
N PRO A 66 7.62 21.56 17.79
CA PRO A 66 6.91 21.56 16.50
C PRO A 66 7.80 21.48 15.25
N CYS A 67 9.14 21.47 15.34
CA CYS A 67 10.06 21.42 14.17
C CYS A 67 10.13 20.06 13.44
N ASN A 68 9.10 19.24 13.55
CA ASN A 68 9.00 17.95 12.87
C ASN A 68 8.14 18.09 11.60
N ASP A 69 8.71 17.81 10.42
CA ASP A 69 8.18 18.22 9.11
C ASP A 69 7.34 17.14 8.40
N TRP A 70 6.11 17.50 7.99
CA TRP A 70 5.08 16.61 7.44
C TRP A 70 4.28 17.24 6.27
N ALA A 71 4.69 16.94 5.03
CA ALA A 71 3.91 16.77 3.77
C ALA A 71 3.26 17.98 3.01
N GLY A 72 3.22 17.87 1.66
CA GLY A 72 2.59 18.84 0.75
C GLY A 72 2.12 18.29 -0.63
N CYS A 73 0.81 18.03 -0.71
CA CYS A 73 -0.19 18.28 -1.77
C CYS A 73 -0.11 17.85 -3.26
N ILE A 74 -1.34 17.76 -3.80
CA ILE A 74 -1.93 17.08 -4.97
C ILE A 74 -2.63 18.13 -5.86
N HIS A 75 -2.79 17.89 -7.19
CA HIS A 75 -3.97 18.20 -8.05
C HIS A 75 -3.65 18.17 -9.56
N LEU A 76 -4.25 17.28 -10.37
CA LEU A 76 -4.15 17.25 -11.85
C LEU A 76 -5.35 16.53 -12.50
N PHE A 77 -6.23 17.18 -13.27
CA PHE A 77 -7.30 16.50 -14.05
C PHE A 77 -7.94 17.37 -15.16
N VAL A 78 -7.19 17.79 -16.20
CA VAL A 78 -7.77 18.57 -17.34
C VAL A 78 -7.62 17.86 -18.70
N ASP A 79 -6.71 16.90 -18.80
CA ASP A 79 -6.23 16.35 -20.08
C ASP A 79 -7.15 15.38 -20.85
N PRO A 80 -8.11 14.64 -20.26
CA PRO A 80 -8.81 13.57 -21.00
C PRO A 80 -9.69 14.03 -22.17
N MET A 81 -10.29 15.22 -22.11
CA MET A 81 -11.32 15.63 -23.10
C MET A 81 -10.75 16.07 -24.45
N LYS A 82 -9.49 16.54 -24.48
CA LYS A 82 -8.86 17.00 -25.73
C LYS A 82 -8.53 15.85 -26.70
N ASN A 83 -8.41 14.64 -26.18
CA ASN A 83 -7.88 13.49 -26.92
C ASN A 83 -8.91 12.75 -27.79
N PHE A 84 -10.23 12.95 -27.61
CA PHE A 84 -11.26 12.14 -28.27
C PHE A 84 -11.93 12.80 -29.48
N ILE A 85 -12.22 14.11 -29.41
CA ILE A 85 -13.03 14.84 -30.41
C ILE A 85 -12.14 15.63 -31.39
N GLY A 86 -10.86 15.79 -31.07
CA GLY A 86 -9.94 16.68 -31.76
C GLY A 86 -10.02 18.10 -31.22
N GLU A 87 -8.87 18.67 -30.86
CA GLU A 87 -8.79 19.95 -30.14
C GLU A 87 -9.42 21.12 -30.92
N GLU A 88 -9.31 21.14 -32.26
CA GLU A 88 -9.90 22.20 -33.10
C GLU A 88 -11.44 22.18 -33.10
N THR A 89 -12.06 21.01 -33.25
CA THR A 89 -13.52 20.86 -33.25
C THR A 89 -14.11 21.22 -31.89
N VAL A 90 -13.45 20.80 -30.80
CA VAL A 90 -13.88 21.16 -29.43
C VAL A 90 -13.79 22.66 -29.21
N ASN A 91 -12.69 23.29 -29.63
CA ASN A 91 -12.50 24.73 -29.46
C ASN A 91 -13.45 25.57 -30.34
N PHE A 92 -13.92 25.03 -31.48
CA PHE A 92 -14.91 25.69 -32.33
C PHE A 92 -16.28 25.81 -31.64
N PHE A 93 -16.76 24.73 -31.01
CA PHE A 93 -18.04 24.74 -30.30
C PHE A 93 -17.96 25.25 -28.86
N LEU A 94 -16.77 25.25 -28.26
CA LEU A 94 -16.50 25.78 -26.91
C LEU A 94 -15.51 26.97 -26.97
N PRO A 95 -15.93 28.12 -27.53
CA PRO A 95 -15.05 29.26 -27.65
C PRO A 95 -14.69 29.83 -26.27
N LYS A 96 -13.47 30.32 -26.12
CA LYS A 96 -13.05 31.01 -24.90
C LYS A 96 -13.38 32.50 -25.02
N LEU A 97 -14.56 32.89 -24.57
CA LEU A 97 -14.95 34.30 -24.46
C LEU A 97 -14.59 34.84 -23.07
N THR A 98 -14.14 36.09 -23.02
CA THR A 98 -13.72 36.77 -21.79
C THR A 98 -14.87 37.03 -20.81
N THR A 99 -16.12 36.94 -21.30
CA THR A 99 -17.36 37.13 -20.52
C THR A 99 -17.90 35.84 -19.90
N PHE A 100 -17.31 34.69 -20.18
CA PHE A 100 -17.81 33.40 -19.69
C PHE A 100 -17.52 33.20 -18.19
N THR A 101 -18.57 32.88 -17.43
CA THR A 101 -18.48 32.33 -16.06
C THR A 101 -18.37 30.80 -16.11
N ASP A 102 -18.03 30.17 -14.98
CA ASP A 102 -17.93 28.71 -14.91
C ASP A 102 -19.28 28.02 -15.13
N GLU A 103 -20.39 28.67 -14.73
CA GLU A 103 -21.75 28.20 -14.98
C GLU A 103 -22.08 28.27 -16.48
N SER A 104 -21.71 29.38 -17.14
CA SER A 104 -21.94 29.57 -18.57
C SER A 104 -21.10 28.58 -19.40
N ARG A 105 -19.86 28.30 -18.99
CA ARG A 105 -18.99 27.29 -19.61
C ARG A 105 -19.58 25.89 -19.47
N THR A 106 -20.07 25.55 -18.29
CA THR A 106 -20.70 24.27 -18.01
C THR A 106 -21.99 24.08 -18.83
N ALA A 107 -22.85 25.10 -18.90
CA ALA A 107 -24.09 25.03 -19.67
C ALA A 107 -23.84 24.84 -21.17
N ILE A 108 -22.85 25.55 -21.73
CA ILE A 108 -22.46 25.41 -23.14
C ILE A 108 -21.83 24.02 -23.39
N LEU A 109 -21.00 23.51 -22.48
CA LEU A 109 -20.43 22.16 -22.55
C LEU A 109 -21.52 21.08 -22.54
N VAL A 110 -22.51 21.17 -21.65
CA VAL A 110 -23.62 20.22 -21.58
C VAL A 110 -24.49 20.30 -22.84
N SER A 111 -24.74 21.49 -23.38
CA SER A 111 -25.46 21.65 -24.66
C SER A 111 -24.68 21.05 -25.83
N PHE A 112 -23.35 21.16 -25.82
CA PHE A 112 -22.50 20.50 -26.82
C PHE A 112 -22.54 18.97 -26.68
N MET A 113 -22.50 18.44 -25.46
CA MET A 113 -22.68 17.01 -25.21
C MET A 113 -24.05 16.50 -25.70
N ASP A 114 -25.14 17.25 -25.43
CA ASP A 114 -26.49 16.92 -25.92
C ASP A 114 -26.55 16.84 -27.45
N MET A 115 -25.95 17.81 -28.15
CA MET A 115 -25.85 17.80 -29.62
C MET A 115 -25.12 16.57 -30.17
N VAL A 116 -24.05 16.13 -29.49
CA VAL A 116 -23.23 14.98 -29.91
C VAL A 116 -23.90 13.65 -29.51
N SER A 117 -24.87 13.66 -28.59
CA SER A 117 -25.56 12.46 -28.09
C SER A 117 -26.31 11.67 -29.18
N ALA A 118 -26.74 12.33 -30.25
CA ALA A 118 -27.38 11.68 -31.40
C ALA A 118 -26.44 10.72 -32.16
N HIS A 119 -25.13 10.84 -31.94
CA HIS A 119 -24.08 10.07 -32.62
C HIS A 119 -23.10 9.40 -31.65
N CYS A 120 -23.27 9.59 -30.34
CA CYS A 120 -22.38 9.09 -29.30
C CYS A 120 -23.20 8.73 -28.05
N GLU A 121 -23.01 7.53 -27.51
CA GLU A 121 -23.56 7.19 -26.19
C GLU A 121 -22.61 7.67 -25.10
N PHE A 122 -23.15 8.41 -24.12
CA PHE A 122 -22.41 8.86 -22.93
C PHE A 122 -22.58 7.85 -21.81
N GLU A 123 -21.77 6.80 -21.83
CA GLU A 123 -21.69 5.87 -20.71
C GLU A 123 -20.60 6.32 -19.73
N TRP A 124 -20.98 6.46 -18.47
CA TRP A 124 -20.02 6.64 -17.36
C TRP A 124 -19.41 5.28 -17.02
N LEU A 125 -18.49 4.83 -17.85
CA LEU A 125 -17.65 3.70 -17.48
C LEU A 125 -16.63 4.18 -16.45
N THR A 126 -16.70 3.64 -15.23
CA THR A 126 -15.50 3.59 -14.40
C THR A 126 -14.50 2.74 -15.16
N ARG A 127 -13.57 3.38 -15.88
CA ARG A 127 -12.31 2.68 -16.16
C ARG A 127 -11.79 2.24 -14.79
N CYS A 128 -11.23 1.06 -14.72
CA CYS A 128 -10.50 0.55 -13.57
C CYS A 128 -9.29 -0.20 -14.13
N GLY A 129 -8.10 0.05 -13.58
CA GLY A 129 -6.86 -0.51 -14.08
C GLY A 129 -5.66 0.36 -13.72
N ILE A 130 -4.53 -0.29 -13.44
CA ILE A 130 -3.26 0.41 -13.20
C ILE A 130 -2.57 0.57 -14.56
N PRO A 131 -2.36 1.79 -15.07
CA PRO A 131 -1.87 2.01 -16.44
C PRO A 131 -0.40 1.63 -16.61
N ARG A 132 0.42 1.81 -15.57
CA ARG A 132 1.84 1.46 -15.54
C ARG A 132 2.24 1.08 -14.13
N ILE A 133 3.15 0.13 -14.01
CA ILE A 133 3.76 -0.27 -12.74
C ILE A 133 5.25 0.01 -12.85
N TYR A 134 5.77 0.80 -11.92
CA TYR A 134 7.19 1.03 -11.74
C TYR A 134 7.68 0.16 -10.59
N VAL A 135 8.82 -0.49 -10.79
CA VAL A 135 9.50 -1.29 -9.77
C VAL A 135 10.80 -0.59 -9.46
N GLU A 136 10.96 -0.13 -8.22
CA GLU A 136 12.17 0.51 -7.73
C GLU A 136 13.17 -0.55 -7.22
N GLY A 137 14.39 -0.10 -6.90
CA GLY A 137 15.48 -0.97 -6.46
C GLY A 137 16.24 -1.64 -7.62
N GLN A 138 17.42 -2.15 -7.30
CA GLN A 138 18.27 -2.88 -8.22
C GLN A 138 18.00 -4.39 -8.12
N GLU A 139 18.43 -5.15 -9.12
CA GLU A 139 18.29 -6.62 -9.13
C GLU A 139 18.84 -7.26 -7.85
N LYS A 140 19.98 -6.77 -7.34
CA LYS A 140 20.61 -7.26 -6.12
C LYS A 140 19.72 -7.11 -4.89
N ASP A 141 18.92 -6.04 -4.82
CA ASP A 141 18.00 -5.81 -3.70
C ASP A 141 16.91 -6.89 -3.71
N TRP A 142 16.33 -7.17 -4.88
CA TRP A 142 15.28 -8.18 -5.02
C TRP A 142 15.79 -9.61 -4.86
N GLN A 143 17.00 -9.92 -5.33
CA GLN A 143 17.66 -11.20 -5.07
C GLN A 143 17.92 -11.41 -3.57
N LEU A 144 18.36 -10.36 -2.87
CA LEU A 144 18.54 -10.40 -1.42
C LEU A 144 17.21 -10.66 -0.71
N LEU A 145 16.12 -10.02 -1.15
CA LEU A 145 14.77 -10.27 -0.61
C LEU A 145 14.34 -11.73 -0.79
N VAL A 146 14.54 -12.32 -1.98
CA VAL A 146 14.25 -13.74 -2.24
C VAL A 146 15.07 -14.64 -1.31
N GLN A 147 16.38 -14.38 -1.18
CA GLN A 147 17.26 -15.13 -0.29
C GLN A 147 16.79 -15.06 1.16
N ARG A 148 16.59 -13.84 1.70
CA ARG A 148 16.17 -13.65 3.10
C ARG A 148 14.80 -14.25 3.37
N THR A 149 13.88 -14.17 2.41
CA THR A 149 12.55 -14.81 2.55
C THR A 149 12.67 -16.34 2.58
N THR A 150 13.63 -16.91 1.85
CA THR A 150 13.90 -18.36 1.89
C THR A 150 14.47 -18.78 3.25
N GLU A 151 15.42 -18.02 3.80
CA GLU A 151 15.97 -18.24 5.16
C GLU A 151 14.87 -18.15 6.24
N LEU A 152 13.94 -17.19 6.09
CA LEU A 152 12.77 -17.08 6.98
C LEU A 152 11.84 -18.29 6.87
N ALA A 153 11.65 -18.85 5.67
CA ALA A 153 10.84 -20.05 5.48
C ALA A 153 11.39 -21.28 6.21
N GLU A 154 12.72 -21.41 6.30
CA GLU A 154 13.37 -22.49 7.06
C GLU A 154 13.13 -22.37 8.57
N THR A 155 13.07 -21.12 9.07
CA THR A 155 12.89 -20.79 10.49
C THR A 155 11.42 -20.87 10.91
N PHE A 156 10.51 -20.37 10.07
CA PHE A 156 9.08 -20.25 10.37
C PHE A 156 8.25 -21.30 9.61
N LYS A 157 8.53 -22.59 9.86
CA LYS A 157 7.90 -23.72 9.15
C LYS A 157 6.38 -23.75 9.20
N ASP A 158 5.77 -23.24 10.26
CA ASP A 158 4.32 -23.12 10.40
C ASP A 158 3.68 -22.20 9.34
N LEU A 159 4.47 -21.34 8.70
CA LEU A 159 4.08 -20.46 7.61
C LEU A 159 4.46 -21.02 6.23
N GLU A 160 4.73 -22.32 6.11
CA GLU A 160 5.13 -22.95 4.83
C GLU A 160 4.17 -22.60 3.68
N GLY A 161 2.85 -22.62 3.93
CA GLY A 161 1.84 -22.25 2.94
C GLY A 161 1.99 -20.81 2.43
N TYR A 162 2.30 -19.88 3.32
CA TYR A 162 2.54 -18.48 3.00
C TYR A 162 3.80 -18.32 2.14
N PHE A 163 4.92 -18.91 2.56
CA PHE A 163 6.19 -18.81 1.80
C PHE A 163 6.12 -19.50 0.45
N ARG A 164 5.40 -20.62 0.34
CA ARG A 164 5.18 -21.33 -0.92
C ARG A 164 4.48 -20.46 -1.97
N ASP A 165 3.53 -19.63 -1.54
CA ASP A 165 2.80 -18.73 -2.46
C ASP A 165 3.57 -17.43 -2.72
N LEU A 166 4.30 -16.91 -1.72
CA LEU A 166 5.07 -15.67 -1.79
C LEU A 166 6.36 -15.77 -2.62
N LEU A 167 7.18 -16.81 -2.41
CA LEU A 167 8.50 -16.92 -3.05
C LEU A 167 8.45 -16.86 -4.59
N PRO A 168 7.49 -17.51 -5.28
CA PRO A 168 7.33 -17.36 -6.72
C PRO A 168 6.99 -15.93 -7.16
N VAL A 169 6.28 -15.16 -6.33
CA VAL A 169 5.97 -13.74 -6.61
C VAL A 169 7.25 -12.91 -6.53
N LEU A 170 8.05 -13.08 -5.49
CA LEU A 170 9.32 -12.36 -5.33
C LEU A 170 10.32 -12.69 -6.45
N ASP A 171 10.41 -13.95 -6.86
CA ASP A 171 11.25 -14.39 -7.99
C ASP A 171 10.82 -13.70 -9.30
N LYS A 172 9.52 -13.61 -9.57
CA LYS A 172 8.99 -12.90 -10.74
C LYS A 172 9.30 -11.40 -10.70
N ILE A 173 9.21 -10.76 -9.54
CA ILE A 173 9.59 -9.34 -9.38
C ILE A 173 11.09 -9.18 -9.66
N SER A 174 11.93 -10.04 -9.07
CA SER A 174 13.39 -10.00 -9.27
C SER A 174 13.77 -10.16 -10.74
N LYS A 175 13.15 -11.10 -11.45
CA LYS A 175 13.38 -11.33 -12.89
C LYS A 175 12.91 -10.15 -13.75
N ALA A 176 11.81 -9.51 -13.39
CA ALA A 176 11.29 -8.36 -14.11
C ALA A 176 12.23 -7.15 -14.08
N VAL A 177 12.93 -6.93 -12.96
CA VAL A 177 13.97 -5.89 -12.85
C VAL A 177 15.16 -6.17 -13.77
N ASN A 178 15.46 -7.44 -14.05
CA ASN A 178 16.46 -7.87 -15.04
C ASN A 178 15.89 -7.98 -16.48
N GLY A 179 14.81 -7.24 -16.78
CA GLY A 179 14.25 -7.14 -18.13
C GLY A 179 13.34 -8.29 -18.57
N GLN A 180 13.15 -9.34 -17.76
CA GLN A 180 12.21 -10.43 -18.07
C GLN A 180 10.78 -10.01 -17.71
N ARG A 181 10.15 -9.28 -18.62
CA ARG A 181 8.80 -8.72 -18.41
C ARG A 181 7.71 -9.76 -18.65
N ASP A 182 6.95 -10.09 -17.61
CA ASP A 182 5.73 -10.91 -17.69
C ASP A 182 4.50 -10.00 -17.54
N ALA A 183 3.91 -9.60 -18.66
CA ALA A 183 2.77 -8.68 -18.66
C ALA A 183 1.52 -9.28 -17.98
N ALA A 184 1.32 -10.59 -18.04
CA ALA A 184 0.20 -11.26 -17.39
C ALA A 184 0.37 -11.26 -15.86
N PHE A 185 1.59 -11.49 -15.38
CA PHE A 185 1.92 -11.31 -13.98
C PHE A 185 1.65 -9.87 -13.50
N TRP A 186 2.15 -8.86 -14.21
CA TRP A 186 1.96 -7.46 -13.77
C TRP A 186 0.48 -7.01 -13.82
N LYS A 187 -0.29 -7.46 -14.81
CA LYS A 187 -1.73 -7.21 -14.86
C LYS A 187 -2.50 -7.87 -13.71
N SER A 188 -2.00 -9.00 -13.19
CA SER A 188 -2.64 -9.73 -12.09
C SER A 188 -2.24 -9.24 -10.70
N ILE A 189 -1.60 -8.07 -10.55
CA ILE A 189 -1.25 -7.51 -9.23
C ILE A 189 -2.48 -7.30 -8.34
N TYR A 190 -3.55 -6.77 -8.91
CA TYR A 190 -4.73 -6.33 -8.18
C TYR A 190 -5.97 -6.56 -9.05
N LYS A 191 -6.89 -7.39 -8.56
CA LYS A 191 -8.01 -8.01 -9.29
C LYS A 191 -7.53 -8.79 -10.51
N ILE A 192 -7.30 -10.09 -10.33
CA ILE A 192 -6.60 -10.97 -11.30
C ILE A 192 -7.10 -10.88 -12.76
N ASP A 193 -8.42 -10.70 -12.96
CA ASP A 193 -9.05 -10.61 -14.29
C ASP A 193 -9.28 -9.16 -14.76
N GLY A 194 -8.86 -8.15 -13.98
CA GLY A 194 -9.03 -6.74 -14.31
C GLY A 194 -10.47 -6.22 -14.25
N PHE A 195 -11.43 -7.03 -13.77
CA PHE A 195 -12.83 -6.61 -13.67
C PHE A 195 -13.01 -5.42 -12.70
N SER A 196 -13.74 -4.41 -13.18
CA SER A 196 -14.24 -3.33 -12.33
C SER A 196 -15.44 -3.80 -11.50
N GLY A 197 -15.73 -3.08 -10.41
CA GLY A 197 -16.87 -3.39 -9.53
C GLY A 197 -16.61 -4.51 -8.51
N GLY A 198 -17.52 -4.63 -7.54
CA GLY A 198 -17.43 -5.58 -6.43
C GLY A 198 -16.39 -5.22 -5.35
N PRO A 199 -16.66 -5.54 -4.07
CA PRO A 199 -15.78 -5.17 -2.94
C PRO A 199 -14.55 -6.09 -2.79
N PHE A 200 -14.37 -7.04 -3.71
CA PHE A 200 -13.39 -8.12 -3.59
C PHE A 200 -12.04 -7.75 -4.22
N ILE A 201 -10.97 -8.17 -3.57
CA ILE A 201 -9.58 -7.92 -3.95
C ILE A 201 -8.90 -9.28 -4.14
N SER A 202 -8.39 -9.52 -5.33
CA SER A 202 -7.60 -10.71 -5.70
C SER A 202 -6.31 -10.28 -6.42
N GLY A 203 -5.52 -11.25 -6.89
CA GLY A 203 -4.25 -10.98 -7.57
C GLY A 203 -3.04 -11.19 -6.67
N TRP A 204 -1.84 -11.24 -7.25
CA TRP A 204 -0.65 -11.69 -6.54
C TRP A 204 -0.26 -10.80 -5.36
N ILE A 205 -0.76 -9.56 -5.27
CA ILE A 205 -0.55 -8.73 -4.08
C ILE A 205 -1.04 -9.43 -2.81
N THR A 206 -2.08 -10.27 -2.88
CA THR A 206 -2.61 -10.97 -1.71
C THR A 206 -1.65 -12.00 -1.15
N ALA A 207 -0.64 -12.44 -1.93
CA ALA A 207 0.43 -13.32 -1.48
C ALA A 207 1.38 -12.65 -0.48
N LEU A 208 1.40 -11.31 -0.40
CA LEU A 208 2.18 -10.56 0.59
C LEU A 208 1.58 -10.58 2.00
N PHE A 209 0.40 -11.21 2.17
CA PHE A 209 -0.35 -11.19 3.42
C PHE A 209 -0.57 -12.64 3.89
N ALA A 210 -0.02 -12.99 5.05
CA ALA A 210 -0.26 -14.27 5.69
C ALA A 210 -1.57 -14.27 6.50
N TYR A 211 -1.92 -13.11 7.05
CA TYR A 211 -3.02 -12.92 7.98
C TYR A 211 -4.18 -12.12 7.40
N GLU A 212 -5.39 -12.46 7.84
CA GLU A 212 -6.60 -11.66 7.69
C GLU A 212 -6.86 -10.85 8.96
N ALA A 213 -7.28 -9.59 8.81
CA ALA A 213 -7.83 -8.81 9.90
C ALA A 213 -9.22 -9.32 10.29
N THR A 214 -9.40 -9.59 11.59
CA THR A 214 -10.71 -9.92 12.18
C THR A 214 -10.94 -9.11 13.46
N ARG A 215 -12.17 -9.10 13.97
CA ARG A 215 -12.50 -8.44 15.25
C ARG A 215 -11.78 -9.06 16.44
N GLU A 216 -11.44 -10.34 16.36
CA GLU A 216 -10.77 -11.10 17.43
C GLU A 216 -9.23 -11.02 17.33
N GLY A 217 -8.72 -10.32 16.30
CA GLY A 217 -7.29 -10.22 16.00
C GLY A 217 -6.94 -10.81 14.64
N PRO A 218 -5.65 -10.81 14.26
CA PRO A 218 -5.22 -11.37 12.99
C PRO A 218 -5.46 -12.89 12.95
N LEU A 219 -6.06 -13.40 11.89
CA LEU A 219 -6.32 -14.83 11.68
C LEU A 219 -5.45 -15.34 10.52
N LEU A 220 -4.68 -16.41 10.75
CA LEU A 220 -3.89 -17.01 9.68
C LEU A 220 -4.81 -17.52 8.57
N LYS A 221 -4.49 -17.21 7.32
CA LYS A 221 -5.25 -17.70 6.17
C LYS A 221 -5.25 -19.23 6.15
N ARG A 222 -6.41 -19.80 5.82
CA ARG A 222 -6.58 -21.25 5.68
C ARG A 222 -6.01 -21.77 4.36
N GLU A 223 -6.06 -20.93 3.32
CA GLU A 223 -5.59 -21.27 1.99
C GLU A 223 -4.69 -20.15 1.46
N PHE A 224 -3.62 -20.57 0.78
CA PHE A 224 -2.64 -19.69 0.16
C PHE A 224 -2.57 -20.02 -1.32
N ASP A 225 -3.41 -19.33 -2.09
CA ASP A 225 -3.34 -19.31 -3.55
C ASP A 225 -3.94 -18.00 -4.06
N TRP A 226 -3.07 -17.03 -4.38
CA TRP A 226 -3.50 -15.76 -4.94
C TRP A 226 -4.21 -15.87 -6.29
N ARG A 227 -4.14 -17.04 -6.96
CA ARG A 227 -4.83 -17.32 -8.23
C ARG A 227 -6.28 -17.72 -8.03
N SER A 228 -6.69 -18.05 -6.81
CA SER A 228 -8.09 -18.36 -6.49
C SER A 228 -8.97 -17.12 -6.65
N PHE A 229 -10.17 -17.32 -7.17
CA PHE A 229 -11.13 -16.25 -7.44
C PHE A 229 -11.83 -15.73 -6.16
N SER A 230 -11.68 -16.41 -5.02
CA SER A 230 -12.21 -15.94 -3.74
C SER A 230 -11.40 -14.75 -3.22
N GLY A 231 -11.65 -13.56 -3.78
CA GLY A 231 -11.01 -12.32 -3.35
C GLY A 231 -11.43 -11.88 -1.95
N TYR A 232 -10.59 -11.09 -1.30
CA TYR A 232 -10.80 -10.57 0.04
C TYR A 232 -11.47 -9.19 -0.01
N THR A 233 -12.30 -8.85 0.98
CA THR A 233 -12.78 -7.47 1.13
C THR A 233 -11.70 -6.58 1.77
N MET A 234 -11.72 -5.28 1.50
CA MET A 234 -10.67 -4.34 1.96
C MET A 234 -10.40 -4.39 3.49
N ASN A 235 -11.45 -4.61 4.29
CA ASN A 235 -11.36 -4.71 5.75
C ASN A 235 -10.71 -6.01 6.26
N LYS A 236 -10.39 -6.96 5.38
CA LYS A 236 -9.67 -8.20 5.71
C LYS A 236 -8.16 -8.04 5.66
N PHE A 237 -7.64 -6.92 5.18
CA PHE A 237 -6.20 -6.67 5.19
C PHE A 237 -5.80 -5.98 6.51
N PRO A 238 -4.74 -6.45 7.18
CA PRO A 238 -4.26 -5.82 8.40
C PRO A 238 -3.82 -4.38 8.14
N VAL A 239 -4.05 -3.55 9.15
CA VAL A 239 -3.45 -2.22 9.21
C VAL A 239 -1.97 -2.47 9.51
N HIS A 240 -1.12 -2.43 8.47
CA HIS A 240 0.31 -2.77 8.49
C HIS A 240 1.15 -1.78 9.31
N VAL A 241 0.80 -1.62 10.58
CA VAL A 241 1.43 -0.73 11.54
C VAL A 241 1.88 -1.56 12.72
N SER A 242 3.19 -1.70 12.84
CA SER A 242 3.82 -2.27 14.01
C SER A 242 3.79 -1.25 15.14
N LYS A 243 3.33 -1.68 16.31
CA LYS A 243 3.33 -0.88 17.53
C LYS A 243 4.11 -1.61 18.63
N VAL A 244 4.97 -0.87 19.33
CA VAL A 244 5.76 -1.33 20.47
C VAL A 244 5.53 -0.38 21.63
N ALA A 245 5.19 -0.92 22.80
CA ALA A 245 5.14 -0.14 24.04
C ALA A 245 6.57 0.12 24.52
N ALA A 246 6.85 1.38 24.82
CA ALA A 246 8.12 1.85 25.34
C ALA A 246 7.89 2.74 26.57
N LYS A 247 8.96 3.05 27.28
CA LYS A 247 8.97 4.06 28.34
C LYS A 247 10.10 5.02 28.04
N TRP A 248 9.83 6.31 28.14
CA TRP A 248 10.85 7.34 28.13
C TRP A 248 11.11 7.77 29.58
N ASP A 249 12.30 7.46 30.08
CA ASP A 249 12.79 8.02 31.34
C ASP A 249 13.37 9.41 31.06
N TYR A 250 12.61 10.45 31.41
CA TYR A 250 13.04 11.84 31.29
C TYR A 250 13.38 12.37 32.68
N TYR A 251 14.69 12.38 33.00
CA TYR A 251 15.21 12.83 34.29
C TYR A 251 14.55 12.18 35.52
N GLY A 252 14.29 10.88 35.45
CA GLY A 252 13.63 10.11 36.52
C GLY A 252 12.11 10.10 36.45
N THR A 253 11.51 10.80 35.47
CA THR A 253 10.08 10.72 35.19
C THR A 253 9.82 9.70 34.09
N GLU A 254 9.14 8.60 34.41
CA GLU A 254 8.73 7.62 33.40
C GLU A 254 7.50 8.11 32.62
N ILE A 255 7.68 8.40 31.34
CA ILE A 255 6.62 8.76 30.41
C ILE A 255 6.29 7.51 29.57
N PRO A 256 5.04 6.99 29.60
CA PRO A 256 4.66 5.85 28.78
C PRO A 256 4.54 6.26 27.31
N MET A 257 5.23 5.53 26.43
CA MET A 257 5.31 5.84 25.01
C MET A 257 4.89 4.66 24.14
N PHE A 258 4.50 4.97 22.91
CA PHE A 258 4.39 4.00 21.83
C PHE A 258 5.28 4.40 20.66
N LEU A 259 6.07 3.45 20.20
CA LEU A 259 6.75 3.51 18.91
C LEU A 259 5.85 2.82 17.90
N ALA A 260 5.36 3.57 16.92
CA ALA A 260 4.57 3.05 15.82
C ALA A 260 5.35 3.22 14.51
N SER A 261 5.34 2.22 13.66
CA SER A 261 5.93 2.31 12.33
C SER A 261 5.19 1.41 11.35
N GLY A 262 5.14 1.83 10.10
CA GLY A 262 4.64 0.99 9.03
C GLY A 262 4.30 1.74 7.77
N VAL A 263 3.40 1.18 6.95
CA VAL A 263 2.90 1.87 5.77
C VAL A 263 1.89 2.95 6.23
N LEU A 264 2.40 4.14 6.51
CA LEU A 264 1.63 5.24 7.13
C LEU A 264 1.18 6.30 6.12
N GLY A 265 1.61 6.21 4.86
CA GLY A 265 1.25 7.17 3.84
C GLY A 265 1.34 6.63 2.43
N VAL A 266 0.95 7.49 1.49
CA VAL A 266 1.11 7.30 0.06
C VAL A 266 1.72 8.57 -0.50
N ASP A 267 2.91 8.47 -1.09
CA ASP A 267 3.50 9.56 -1.86
C ASP A 267 2.95 9.53 -3.29
N PHE A 268 2.82 10.72 -3.89
CA PHE A 268 2.60 10.87 -5.32
C PHE A 268 3.88 11.41 -5.97
N LYS A 269 4.76 10.51 -6.43
CA LYS A 269 6.05 10.85 -7.04
C LYS A 269 6.08 10.41 -8.49
N ASN A 270 6.63 11.23 -9.38
CA ASN A 270 6.74 10.92 -10.81
C ASN A 270 5.42 10.45 -11.45
N GLN A 271 4.31 11.11 -11.09
CA GLN A 271 2.94 10.76 -11.52
C GLN A 271 2.50 9.34 -11.12
N SER A 272 3.08 8.79 -10.05
CA SER A 272 2.77 7.45 -9.55
C SER A 272 2.49 7.45 -8.05
N LEU A 273 1.54 6.61 -7.62
CA LEU A 273 1.30 6.36 -6.20
C LEU A 273 2.32 5.35 -5.68
N ALA A 274 3.03 5.73 -4.63
CA ALA A 274 4.00 4.89 -3.94
C ALA A 274 3.62 4.78 -2.46
N PRO A 275 3.35 3.57 -1.93
CA PRO A 275 3.19 3.40 -0.48
C PRO A 275 4.47 3.87 0.24
N LYS A 276 4.32 4.59 1.34
CA LYS A 276 5.43 5.18 2.08
C LYS A 276 5.50 4.59 3.49
N LEU A 277 6.70 4.16 3.87
CA LEU A 277 6.99 3.83 5.25
C LEU A 277 7.13 5.10 6.07
N GLY A 278 6.50 5.11 7.24
CA GLY A 278 6.64 6.17 8.22
C GLY A 278 6.81 5.60 9.62
N TYR A 279 7.13 6.47 10.55
CA TYR A 279 7.15 6.16 11.97
C TYR A 279 6.57 7.32 12.77
N ALA A 280 6.07 7.02 13.96
CA ALA A 280 5.56 7.99 14.90
C ALA A 280 5.96 7.56 16.31
N VAL A 281 6.31 8.55 17.14
CA VAL A 281 6.52 8.40 18.57
C VAL A 281 5.36 9.10 19.26
N ILE A 282 4.59 8.34 20.05
CA ILE A 282 3.31 8.80 20.59
C ILE A 282 3.35 8.65 22.10
N GLU A 283 3.10 9.72 22.84
CA GLU A 283 2.85 9.63 24.28
C GLU A 283 1.51 8.93 24.54
N ALA A 284 1.51 7.95 25.45
CA ALA A 284 0.30 7.27 25.84
C ALA A 284 -0.49 8.16 26.83
N VAL A 285 -1.53 8.85 26.33
CA VAL A 285 -2.45 9.59 27.21
C VAL A 285 -3.20 8.58 28.08
N PRO A 286 -3.25 8.75 29.42
CA PRO A 286 -4.07 7.91 30.26
C PRO A 286 -5.53 8.01 29.82
N THR A 287 -6.20 6.88 29.61
CA THR A 287 -7.65 6.88 29.40
C THR A 287 -8.30 7.50 30.65
N PRO A 288 -9.15 8.54 30.53
CA PRO A 288 -9.95 8.99 31.65
C PRO A 288 -10.80 7.81 32.12
N VAL A 289 -10.77 7.55 33.43
CA VAL A 289 -11.57 6.51 34.11
C VAL A 289 -13.05 6.81 33.97
#